data_AF-A0A2G8BFG9-F1
#
_entry.id   AF-A0A2G8BFG9-F1
#
_cell.length_a   1.000
_cell.length_b   1.000
_cell.length_c   1.000
_cell.angle_alpha   90.00
_cell.angle_beta   90.00
_cell.angle_gamma   90.00
#
_symmetry.space_group_name_H-M   'P 1'
#
loop_
_entity.id
_entity.type
_entity.pdbx_description
1 polymer ?
#
loop_
_entity_poly.entity_id
_entity_poly.type
_entity_poly.pdbx_seq_one_letter_code
_entity_poly.pdbx_strand_id
1 'polypeptide(L)' 'MADPATGRALVNVQSLAGYITTDKGRRLVFDLSMSGAVYPDVLTGLREANDDVGMVAAALQQSLSQ' A
#
# COMPACT_ATOMS: atom_id res chain seq x y z
N MET A 1 -8.09 4.02 -13.68
CA MET A 1 -9.14 4.56 -14.59
C MET A 1 -10.04 5.45 -13.77
N ALA A 2 -10.53 6.58 -14.31
CA ALA A 2 -11.53 7.40 -13.63
C ALA A 2 -12.92 6.79 -13.80
N ASP A 3 -13.71 6.81 -12.73
CA ASP A 3 -15.14 6.47 -12.75
C ASP A 3 -15.88 7.55 -13.56
N PRO A 4 -16.58 7.19 -14.65
CA PRO A 4 -17.29 8.14 -15.49
C PRO A 4 -18.48 8.84 -14.80
N ALA A 5 -19.03 8.27 -13.73
CA ALA A 5 -20.14 8.86 -12.98
C ALA A 5 -19.68 9.95 -11.99
N THR A 6 -18.48 9.79 -11.43
CA THR A 6 -17.99 10.67 -10.35
C THR A 6 -16.73 11.45 -10.72
N GLY A 7 -16.07 11.12 -11.82
CA GLY A 7 -14.77 11.65 -12.22
C GLY A 7 -13.61 11.17 -11.34
N ARG A 8 -13.88 10.39 -10.27
CA ARG A 8 -12.89 9.97 -9.28
C ARG A 8 -12.07 8.79 -9.78
N ALA A 9 -10.83 8.68 -9.35
CA ALA A 9 -10.03 7.50 -9.65
C ALA A 9 -10.34 6.37 -8.67
N LEU A 10 -10.63 5.20 -9.21
CA LEU A 10 -10.77 3.97 -8.45
C LEU A 10 -9.49 3.15 -8.58
N VAL A 11 -8.88 2.84 -7.43
CA VAL A 11 -7.80 1.87 -7.32
C VAL A 11 -8.40 0.63 -6.69
N ASN A 12 -8.72 -0.36 -7.54
CA ASN A 12 -9.41 -1.58 -7.12
C ASN A 12 -8.60 -2.36 -6.10
N VAL A 13 -7.33 -2.60 -6.41
CA VAL A 13 -6.37 -3.25 -5.53
C VAL A 13 -5.00 -2.61 -5.73
N GLN A 14 -4.35 -2.25 -4.64
CA GLN A 14 -2.93 -1.94 -4.58
C GLN A 14 -2.29 -2.86 -3.56
N SER A 15 -1.25 -3.59 -3.98
CA SER A 15 -0.58 -4.56 -3.11
C SER A 15 0.92 -4.30 -3.02
N LEU A 16 1.50 -4.72 -1.91
CA LEU A 16 2.93 -4.73 -1.63
C LEU A 16 3.28 -6.02 -0.88
N ALA A 17 4.16 -6.82 -1.47
CA ALA A 17 4.60 -8.08 -0.91
C ALA A 17 6.12 -8.14 -0.83
N GLY A 18 6.64 -8.85 0.16
CA GLY A 18 8.08 -9.00 0.30
C GLY A 18 8.50 -9.72 1.57
N TYR A 19 9.69 -9.36 2.04
CA TYR A 19 10.28 -9.92 3.25
C TYR A 19 10.64 -8.82 4.24
N ILE A 20 10.43 -9.10 5.52
CA ILE A 20 10.91 -8.28 6.64
C ILE A 20 11.95 -9.08 7.39
N THR A 21 13.13 -8.50 7.60
CA THR A 21 14.14 -9.04 8.50
C THR A 21 14.03 -8.31 9.83
N THR A 22 13.67 -9.03 10.90
CA THR A 22 13.63 -8.48 12.26
C THR A 22 15.05 -8.30 12.80
N ASP A 23 15.21 -7.48 13.83
CA ASP A 23 16.52 -7.23 14.48
C ASP A 23 17.17 -8.49 15.07
N LYS A 24 16.36 -9.50 15.43
CA LYS A 24 16.83 -10.82 15.88
C LYS A 24 17.20 -11.77 14.73
N GLY A 25 17.30 -11.27 13.50
CA GLY A 25 17.66 -12.04 12.30
C GLY A 25 16.56 -12.95 11.74
N ARG A 26 15.34 -12.94 12.29
CA ARG A 26 14.22 -13.69 11.72
C ARG A 26 13.75 -13.05 10.42
N ARG A 27 13.50 -13.85 9.39
CA ARG A 27 12.94 -13.43 8.11
C ARG A 27 11.46 -13.82 8.03
N LEU A 28 10.60 -12.82 7.89
CA LEU A 28 9.15 -12.98 7.78
C LEU A 28 8.72 -12.65 6.35
N VAL A 29 7.78 -13.43 5.81
CA VAL A 29 7.08 -13.06 4.58
C VAL A 29 5.95 -12.12 4.96
N PHE A 30 5.73 -11.08 4.17
CA PHE A 30 4.57 -10.22 4.30
C PHE A 30 3.89 -10.02 2.96
N ASP A 31 2.57 -9.87 3.02
CA ASP A 31 1.72 -9.42 1.93
C ASP A 31 0.76 -8.37 2.50
N LEU A 32 0.65 -7.26 1.80
CA LEU A 32 -0.25 -6.16 2.11
C LEU A 32 -1.08 -5.88 0.88
N SER A 33 -2.40 -5.85 1.05
CA SER A 33 -3.33 -5.48 -0.01
C SER A 33 -4.33 -4.46 0.50
N MET A 34 -4.38 -3.32 -0.16
CA MET A 34 -5.40 -2.29 0.01
C MET A 34 -6.39 -2.39 -1.16
N SER A 35 -7.69 -2.30 -0.87
CA SER A 35 -8.73 -2.38 -1.90
C SER A 35 -9.78 -1.29 -1.75
N GLY A 36 -10.43 -0.95 -2.86
CA GLY A 36 -11.54 0.01 -2.87
C GLY A 36 -11.15 1.45 -2.60
N ALA A 37 -9.89 1.83 -2.88
CA ALA A 37 -9.43 3.19 -2.66
C ALA A 37 -9.97 4.14 -3.74
N VAL A 38 -10.40 5.34 -3.29
CA VAL A 38 -11.05 6.34 -4.13
C VAL A 38 -10.31 7.67 -4.03
N TYR A 39 -9.76 8.14 -5.14
CA TYR A 39 -8.95 9.37 -5.21
C TYR A 39 -9.62 10.45 -6.07
N PRO A 40 -9.26 11.74 -5.89
CA PRO A 40 -9.81 12.83 -6.69
C PRO A 40 -9.58 12.67 -8.19
N ASP A 41 -8.41 12.14 -8.58
CA ASP A 41 -8.01 11.93 -9.97
C ASP A 41 -6.99 10.77 -10.09
N VAL A 42 -6.71 10.37 -11.33
CA VAL A 42 -5.87 9.20 -11.63
C VAL A 42 -4.41 9.42 -11.21
N LEU A 43 -3.86 10.61 -11.41
CA LEU A 43 -2.47 10.89 -11.09
C LEU A 43 -2.27 10.87 -9.57
N THR A 44 -3.21 11.46 -8.83
CA THR A 44 -3.24 11.40 -7.37
C THR A 44 -3.34 9.95 -6.89
N GLY A 45 -4.28 9.17 -7.43
CA GLY A 45 -4.43 7.77 -7.04
C GLY A 45 -3.22 6.87 -7.34
N LEU A 46 -2.52 7.11 -8.46
CA LEU A 46 -1.29 6.37 -8.78
C LEU A 46 -0.15 6.67 -7.78
N ARG A 47 -0.03 7.91 -7.32
CA ARG A 47 0.99 8.30 -6.34
C ARG A 47 0.61 7.82 -4.94
N GLU A 48 -0.55 8.22 -4.47
CA GLU A 48 -0.96 8.03 -3.07
C GLU A 48 -1.22 6.56 -2.74
N ALA A 49 -1.76 5.75 -3.65
CA ALA A 49 -1.94 4.33 -3.37
C ALA A 49 -0.61 3.60 -3.10
N ASN A 50 0.47 3.99 -3.80
CA ASN A 50 1.81 3.46 -3.53
C ASN A 50 2.36 3.96 -2.20
N ASP A 51 2.16 5.24 -1.89
CA ASP A 51 2.56 5.84 -0.62
C ASP A 51 1.85 5.15 0.57
N ASP A 52 0.55 4.87 0.44
CA ASP A 52 -0.28 4.23 1.47
C ASP A 52 0.21 2.82 1.83
N VAL A 53 0.42 1.95 0.82
CA VAL A 53 0.95 0.60 1.08
C VAL A 53 2.40 0.63 1.58
N GLY A 54 3.21 1.59 1.10
CA GLY A 54 4.58 1.79 1.56
C GLY A 54 4.62 2.21 3.04
N MET A 55 3.73 3.10 3.47
CA MET A 55 3.63 3.57 4.85
C MET A 55 3.29 2.43 5.81
N VAL A 56 2.34 1.55 5.45
CA VAL A 56 1.98 0.39 6.27
C VAL A 56 3.13 -0.62 6.34
N ALA A 57 3.81 -0.89 5.22
CA ALA A 57 4.98 -1.77 5.23
C ALA A 57 6.12 -1.21 6.09
N ALA A 58 6.36 0.11 6.04
CA ALA A 58 7.34 0.76 6.91
C ALA A 58 6.96 0.67 8.39
N ALA A 59 5.68 0.88 8.73
CA ALA A 59 5.18 0.72 10.10
C ALA A 59 5.32 -0.72 10.60
N LEU A 60 5.03 -1.72 9.75
CA LEU A 60 5.25 -3.14 10.06
C LEU A 60 6.74 -3.42 10.30
N GLN A 61 7.64 -2.90 9.46
CA GLN A 61 9.08 -3.02 9.68
C GLN A 61 9.50 -2.40 11.02
N GLN A 62 9.09 -1.16 11.31
CA GLN A 62 9.42 -0.48 12.56
C GLN A 62 8.90 -1.22 13.80
N SER A 63 7.69 -1.81 13.73
CA SER A 63 7.12 -2.59 14.83
C SER A 63 7.86 -3.92 15.06
N LEU A 64 8.49 -4.48 14.04
CA LEU A 64 9.20 -5.76 14.09
C LEU A 64 10.72 -5.60 14.30
N SER A 65 11.20 -4.36 14.26
CA SER A 65 12.55 -3.92 14.62
C SER A 65 12.63 -3.35 16.05
N GLN A 66 11.78 -3.83 16.95
CA GLN A 66 11.88 -3.63 18.41
C GLN A 66 12.26 -4.95 19.09
#